data_AF-A0A699KF44-F1
#
_entry.id   AF-A0A699KF44-F1
#
_cell.length_a   1.000
_cell.length_b   1.000
_cell.length_c   1.000
_cell.angle_alpha   90.00
_cell.angle_beta   90.00
_cell.angle_gamma   90.00
#
_symmetry.space_group_name_H-M   'P 1'
#
loop_
_entity.id
_entity.type
_entity.pdbx_description
1 polymer ?
#
loop_
_entity_poly.entity_id
_entity_poly.type
_entity_poly.pdbx_seq_one_letter_code
_entity_poly.pdbx_strand_id
1 'polypeptide(L)'
;MKGNCVYSLDGWVESGEASVGIQEKESLAHVWHKHLGHISEAGLHELEKREVLGNKGLGKLEFYENRVLRKSTRVSFGRGQHTTEGVIEYVFADL
;
A
#
# COMPACT_ATOMS: atom_id res chain seq x y z
N MET A 1 59.76 8.08 11.00
CA MET A 1 58.47 8.51 11.59
C MET A 1 57.45 8.53 10.45
N LYS A 2 56.51 7.59 10.47
CA LYS A 2 55.58 7.33 9.35
C LYS A 2 54.46 8.38 9.43
N GLY A 3 54.49 9.36 8.53
CA GLY A 3 53.47 10.42 8.48
C GLY A 3 52.16 9.84 7.97
N ASN A 4 51.13 9.83 8.80
CA ASN A 4 49.78 9.49 8.38
C ASN A 4 49.26 10.62 7.48
N CYS A 5 49.17 10.36 6.19
CA CYS A 5 48.52 11.25 5.24
C CYS A 5 47.00 11.12 5.44
N VAL A 6 46.43 12.05 6.20
CA VAL A 6 44.98 12.22 6.29
C VAL A 6 44.58 13.11 5.13
N TYR A 7 43.81 12.57 4.19
CA TYR A 7 43.22 13.34 3.11
C TYR A 7 42.04 14.14 3.67
N SER A 8 42.13 15.48 3.63
CA SER A 8 41.01 16.36 3.92
C SER A 8 40.14 16.46 2.67
N LEU A 9 38.84 16.19 2.82
CA LEU A 9 37.87 16.22 1.74
C LEU A 9 37.04 17.51 1.89
N ASP A 10 37.39 18.53 1.12
CA ASP A 10 36.63 19.78 1.03
C ASP A 10 35.52 19.59 0.01
N GLY A 11 34.34 19.19 0.50
CA GLY A 11 33.11 19.13 -0.27
C GLY A 11 32.04 19.94 0.44
N TRP A 12 31.25 20.68 -0.32
CA TRP A 12 30.04 21.29 0.21
C TRP A 12 28.86 20.37 -0.08
N VAL A 13 27.97 20.21 0.90
CA VAL A 13 26.74 19.46 0.72
C VAL A 13 25.75 20.38 0.02
N GLU A 14 25.53 20.16 -1.28
CA GLU A 14 24.32 20.65 -1.92
C GLU A 14 23.15 19.91 -1.28
N SER A 15 22.31 20.63 -0.52
CA SER A 15 21.01 20.11 -0.10
C SER A 15 20.15 19.91 -1.34
N GLY A 16 20.32 18.77 -2.00
CA GLY A 16 19.37 18.28 -2.97
C GLY A 16 18.07 18.00 -2.22
N GLU A 17 17.10 18.88 -2.36
CA GLU A 17 15.73 18.58 -1.96
C GLU A 17 15.29 17.40 -2.83
N ALA A 18 15.23 16.21 -2.23
CA ALA A 18 14.59 15.08 -2.85
C ALA A 18 13.13 15.47 -3.00
N SER A 19 12.75 15.89 -4.21
CA SER A 19 11.37 16.12 -4.57
C SER A 19 10.67 14.77 -4.53
N VAL A 20 10.19 14.39 -3.35
CA VAL A 20 9.14 13.40 -3.23
C VAL A 20 7.96 14.02 -3.95
N GLY A 21 7.76 13.60 -5.20
CA GLY A 21 6.60 13.97 -5.98
C GLY A 21 5.34 13.46 -5.29
N ILE A 22 4.80 14.24 -4.36
CA ILE A 22 3.41 14.13 -3.95
C ILE A 22 2.71 15.30 -4.60
N GLN A 23 2.46 15.13 -5.90
CA GLN A 23 1.51 15.96 -6.61
C GLN A 23 0.11 15.46 -6.24
N GLU A 24 -0.36 15.92 -5.09
CA GLU A 24 -1.75 16.14 -4.72
C GLU A 24 -1.70 16.71 -3.31
N LYS A 25 -2.59 17.64 -2.98
CA LYS A 25 -2.68 18.21 -1.64
C LYS A 25 -3.23 17.11 -0.71
N GLU A 26 -2.40 16.14 -0.36
CA GLU A 26 -2.82 14.95 0.38
C GLU A 26 -3.43 15.42 1.71
N SER A 27 -4.68 15.03 1.95
CA SER A 27 -5.33 15.36 3.21
C SER A 27 -4.55 14.72 4.37
N LEU A 28 -4.58 15.35 5.54
CA LEU A 28 -3.93 14.81 6.75
C LEU A 28 -4.35 13.34 7.00
N ALA A 29 -5.61 13.02 6.66
CA ALA A 29 -6.15 11.67 6.69
C ALA A 29 -5.47 10.69 5.75
N HIS A 30 -5.13 11.08 4.52
CA HIS A 30 -4.40 10.22 3.58
C HIS A 30 -2.97 9.95 4.07
N VAL A 31 -2.31 10.95 4.63
CA VAL A 31 -0.96 10.81 5.20
C VAL A 31 -0.98 9.79 6.34
N TRP A 32 -1.88 9.95 7.31
CA TRP A 32 -1.99 9.02 8.43
C TRP A 32 -2.49 7.64 8.01
N HIS A 33 -3.36 7.56 7.00
CA HIS A 33 -3.78 6.29 6.41
C HIS A 33 -2.59 5.49 5.89
N LYS A 34 -1.70 6.11 5.12
CA LYS A 34 -0.49 5.46 4.60
C LYS A 34 0.52 5.18 5.71
N HIS A 35 0.77 6.15 6.60
CA HIS A 35 1.79 6.04 7.65
C HIS A 35 1.49 4.94 8.67
N LEU A 36 0.21 4.74 9.02
CA LEU A 36 -0.22 3.72 9.98
C LEU A 36 -0.58 2.37 9.34
N GLY A 37 -0.17 2.14 8.10
CA GLY A 37 -0.36 0.84 7.43
C GLY A 37 -1.79 0.59 6.96
N HIS A 38 -2.39 1.56 6.28
CA HIS A 38 -3.75 1.54 5.74
C HIS A 38 -4.85 1.46 6.82
N ILE A 39 -4.75 2.28 7.87
CA ILE A 39 -5.75 2.36 8.94
C ILE A 39 -7.14 2.74 8.40
N SER A 40 -8.22 2.23 9.00
CA SER A 40 -9.57 2.62 8.60
C SER A 40 -9.90 4.06 9.01
N GLU A 41 -10.89 4.67 8.34
CA GLU A 41 -11.46 5.96 8.73
C GLU A 41 -11.93 5.97 10.19
N ALA A 42 -12.57 4.89 10.65
CA ALA A 42 -12.96 4.75 12.05
C ALA A 42 -11.76 4.73 13.01
N GLY A 43 -10.66 4.08 12.63
CA GLY A 43 -9.43 4.10 13.42
C GLY A 43 -8.80 5.50 13.46
N LEU A 44 -8.87 6.23 12.35
CA LEU A 44 -8.39 7.59 12.25
C LEU A 44 -9.21 8.56 13.14
N HIS A 45 -10.54 8.41 13.16
CA HIS A 45 -11.42 9.20 14.03
C HIS A 45 -11.17 8.89 15.52
N GLU A 46 -10.93 7.64 15.89
CA GLU A 46 -10.60 7.29 17.28
C GLU A 46 -9.25 7.89 17.71
N LEU A 47 -8.29 7.99 16.80
CA LEU A 47 -7.02 8.68 17.06
C LEU A 47 -7.19 10.21 17.16
N GLU A 48 -8.07 10.79 16.36
CA GLU A 48 -8.46 12.21 16.48
C GLU A 48 -9.07 12.50 17.85
N LYS A 49 -10.00 11.65 18.30
CA LYS A 49 -10.66 11.77 19.61
C LYS A 49 -9.67 11.71 20.78
N ARG A 50 -8.56 10.98 20.60
CA ARG A 50 -7.48 10.85 21.57
C ARG A 50 -6.43 11.96 21.44
N GLU A 51 -6.62 12.91 20.51
CA GLU A 51 -5.74 14.05 20.24
C GLU A 51 -4.30 13.65 19.86
N VAL A 52 -4.08 12.41 19.42
CA VAL A 52 -2.73 11.92 19.11
C VAL A 52 -2.23 12.34 17.72
N LEU A 53 -3.10 12.89 16.87
CA LEU A 53 -2.78 13.24 15.47
C LEU A 53 -2.50 14.73 15.25
N GLY A 54 -2.29 15.49 16.34
CA GLY A 54 -2.24 16.95 16.30
C GLY A 54 -3.62 17.53 16.02
N ASN A 55 -3.97 18.63 16.68
CA ASN A 55 -5.32 19.21 16.70
C ASN A 55 -5.83 19.77 15.34
N LYS A 56 -5.31 19.30 14.21
CA LYS A 56 -5.79 19.62 12.87
C LYS A 56 -6.86 18.61 12.49
N GLY A 57 -8.07 19.09 12.23
CA GLY A 57 -9.20 18.25 11.85
C GLY A 57 -8.86 17.34 10.67
N LEU A 58 -9.17 16.06 10.82
CA LEU A 58 -8.93 15.05 9.80
C LEU A 58 -10.01 15.16 8.71
N GLY A 59 -9.58 15.36 7.46
CA GLY A 59 -10.48 15.31 6.32
C GLY A 59 -11.02 13.90 6.08
N LYS A 60 -12.08 13.79 5.29
CA LYS A 60 -12.63 12.48 4.88
C LYS A 60 -11.58 11.64 4.15
N LEU A 61 -11.53 10.35 4.45
CA LEU A 61 -10.69 9.41 3.73
C LEU A 61 -11.45 8.91 2.50
N GLU A 62 -10.97 9.23 1.30
CA GLU A 62 -11.54 8.71 0.06
C GLU A 62 -11.20 7.21 -0.08
N PHE A 63 -12.11 6.45 -0.70
CA PHE A 63 -11.96 5.01 -0.84
C PHE A 63 -10.70 4.66 -1.62
N TYR A 64 -9.79 3.91 -0.99
CA TYR A 64 -8.59 3.40 -1.65
C TYR A 64 -8.83 2.00 -2.23
N GLU A 65 -8.66 1.88 -3.55
CA GLU A 65 -8.97 0.70 -4.38
C GLU A 65 -8.26 -0.59 -3.89
N ASN A 66 -7.07 -0.47 -3.27
CA ASN A 66 -6.32 -1.59 -2.70
C ASN A 66 -7.09 -2.33 -1.56
N ARG A 67 -8.03 -1.65 -0.88
CA ARG A 67 -8.85 -2.25 0.19
C ARG A 67 -9.80 -3.34 -0.32
N VAL A 68 -10.22 -3.29 -1.59
CA VAL A 68 -11.21 -4.20 -2.17
C VAL A 68 -10.59 -5.55 -2.50
N LEU A 69 -9.40 -5.55 -3.10
CA LEU A 69 -8.72 -6.79 -3.51
C LEU A 69 -8.35 -7.68 -2.32
N ARG A 70 -7.95 -7.07 -1.19
CA ARG A 70 -7.54 -7.79 0.02
C ARG A 70 -8.72 -8.41 0.80
N LYS A 71 -9.95 -7.98 0.52
CA LYS A 71 -11.18 -8.47 1.18
C LYS A 71 -11.98 -9.45 0.33
N SER A 72 -11.48 -9.83 -0.85
CA SER A 72 -12.13 -10.86 -1.66
C SER A 72 -12.10 -12.21 -0.93
N THR A 73 -13.27 -12.66 -0.48
CA THR A 73 -13.43 -14.02 0.04
C THR A 73 -13.30 -15.00 -1.12
N ARG A 74 -12.53 -16.09 -0.93
CA ARG A 74 -12.47 -17.19 -1.91
C ARG A 74 -13.89 -17.70 -2.18
N VAL A 75 -14.42 -17.39 -3.37
CA VAL A 75 -15.71 -17.92 -3.82
C VAL A 75 -15.44 -19.34 -4.35
N SER A 76 -16.19 -20.32 -3.87
CA SER A 76 -16.13 -21.67 -4.44
C SER A 76 -16.82 -21.68 -5.79
N PHE A 77 -16.13 -22.12 -6.83
CA PHE A 77 -16.78 -22.45 -8.09
C PHE A 77 -17.58 -23.74 -7.92
N GLY A 78 -18.79 -23.79 -8.49
CA GLY A 78 -19.58 -25.01 -8.56
C GLY A 78 -18.81 -26.09 -9.31
N ARG A 79 -18.89 -27.34 -8.84
CA ARG A 79 -18.22 -28.46 -9.51
C ARG A 79 -19.01 -28.79 -10.77
N GLY A 80 -18.46 -28.49 -11.95
CA GLY A 80 -19.01 -28.94 -13.22
C GLY A 80 -18.84 -30.45 -13.34
N GLN A 81 -19.93 -31.20 -13.31
CA GLN A 81 -19.92 -32.63 -13.64
C GLN A 81 -20.22 -32.76 -15.13
N HIS A 82 -19.26 -33.33 -15.88
CA HIS A 82 -19.45 -33.69 -17.28
C HIS A 82 -19.73 -35.18 -17.34
N THR A 83 -20.96 -35.56 -17.70
CA THR A 83 -21.36 -36.93 -18.02
C THR A 83 -21.54 -37.04 -19.52
N THR A 84 -20.76 -37.90 -20.18
CA THR A 84 -20.91 -38.25 -21.59
C THR A 84 -21.47 -39.67 -21.72
N GLU A 85 -22.41 -39.87 -22.62
CA GLU A 85 -23.09 -41.16 -22.82
C GLU A 85 -22.41 -42.03 -23.91
N GLY A 86 -21.59 -41.42 -24.78
CA GLY A 86 -20.87 -42.11 -25.85
C GLY A 86 -19.48 -42.65 -25.47
N VAL A 87 -19.08 -43.75 -26.13
CA VAL A 87 -17.83 -44.51 -25.87
C VAL A 87 -16.55 -43.69 -26.12
N ILE A 88 -16.61 -42.54 -26.81
CA ILE A 88 -15.43 -41.71 -27.16
C ILE A 88 -15.76 -40.20 -27.18
N GLU A 89 -16.78 -39.74 -26.46
CA GLU A 89 -17.24 -38.34 -26.53
C GLU A 89 -16.40 -37.36 -25.71
N TYR A 90 -15.56 -37.84 -24.80
CA TYR A 90 -14.80 -36.99 -23.89
C TYR A 90 -13.30 -37.22 -24.04
N VAL A 91 -12.61 -36.30 -24.71
CA VAL A 91 -11.15 -36.28 -24.81
C VAL A 91 -10.65 -35.02 -24.10
N PHE A 92 -9.92 -35.21 -23.00
CA PHE A 92 -9.27 -34.13 -22.28
C PHE A 92 -7.79 -34.09 -22.72
N ALA A 93 -7.40 -32.98 -23.33
CA ALA A 93 -6.01 -32.71 -23.70
C ALA A 93 -5.56 -31.45 -22.96
N ASP A 94 -4.57 -31.62 -22.09
CA ASP A 94 -3.82 -30.53 -21.45
C ASP A 94 -2.39 -30.54 -22.00
N LEU A 95 -1.75 -29.38 -22.11
CA LEU A 95 -0.45 -29.22 -22.78
C LEU A 95 0.73 -29.45 -21.84
#